data_AF-A0ABD3JV05-F1
#
_entry.id   AF-A0ABD3JV05-F1
#
_cell.length_a   1.000
_cell.length_b   1.000
_cell.length_c   1.000
_cell.angle_alpha   90.00
_cell.angle_beta   90.00
_cell.angle_gamma   90.00
#
_symmetry.space_group_name_H-M   'P 1'
#
loop_
_entity.id
_entity.type
_entity.pdbx_description
1 polymer ?
#
loop_
_entity_poly.entity_id
_entity_poly.type
_entity_poly.pdbx_seq_one_letter_code
_entity_poly.pdbx_strand_id
1 'polypeptide(L)'
;MESQSALIEQSFDGRYSRHVRDALDELPDNFTITDPCICGHPIVFASRGFLKMSGYSREEVLGRNGRIFQGPATDRRSVMEIREAIREERPLQISLLNYRKDGTPLWMLFHMSPVFDRDGGAVAHFVAVQVPISRRWGRSCSANGRNGVNLCEEVGGALRDVVLGSCRREVCSDSLAELGRVSAFGSVLDSDSRGIEAEEPCEASDSDKRRAASAISHIMSVLTHYSETTGRLVYGKRCLCPGSSPLSSSVIISLGRIKQSFVLTDVHLPDMPIIYASDAFLKLTGYSRHEVLGRNCRFLNGMDTDSSALFQIKECIRNREPCTEGWKSVLESTPHITRS
;
A
#
# COMPACT_ATOMS: atom_id res chain seq x y z
N MET A 1 -1.26 -21.79 24.11
CA MET A 1 -0.71 -21.01 22.99
C MET A 1 -1.18 -21.70 21.72
N GLU A 2 -2.05 -21.06 20.96
CA GLU A 2 -2.42 -21.54 19.63
C GLU A 2 -1.27 -21.27 18.65
N SER A 3 -1.12 -22.12 17.63
CA SER A 3 -0.13 -21.89 16.59
C SER A 3 -0.53 -20.69 15.74
N GLN A 4 0.43 -19.89 15.27
CA GLN A 4 0.16 -18.76 14.39
C GLN A 4 -0.60 -19.18 13.11
N SER A 5 -0.36 -20.41 12.61
CA SER A 5 -1.11 -20.98 11.48
C SER A 5 -2.60 -21.12 11.78
N ALA A 6 -2.96 -21.59 12.98
CA ALA A 6 -4.35 -21.79 13.38
C ALA A 6 -5.12 -20.46 13.45
N LEU A 7 -4.49 -19.38 13.90
CA LEU A 7 -5.08 -18.04 13.90
C LEU A 7 -5.29 -17.49 12.46
N ILE A 8 -4.38 -17.80 11.54
CA ILE A 8 -4.46 -17.42 10.12
C ILE A 8 -5.58 -18.17 9.40
N GLU A 9 -5.70 -19.47 9.67
CA GLU A 9 -6.78 -20.32 9.17
C GLU A 9 -8.13 -19.85 9.76
N GLN A 10 -8.23 -19.71 11.08
CA GLN A 10 -9.45 -19.34 11.79
C GLN A 10 -9.97 -17.94 11.43
N SER A 11 -9.11 -16.94 11.21
CA SER A 11 -9.57 -15.58 10.84
C SER A 11 -10.22 -15.57 9.47
N PHE A 12 -9.59 -16.22 8.48
CA PHE A 12 -10.04 -16.22 7.10
C PHE A 12 -11.22 -17.19 6.88
N ASP A 13 -11.10 -18.43 7.36
CA ASP A 13 -12.13 -19.48 7.21
C ASP A 13 -13.31 -19.25 8.17
N GLY A 14 -13.11 -18.46 9.23
CA GLY A 14 -14.17 -17.95 10.11
C GLY A 14 -14.88 -16.71 9.58
N ARG A 15 -14.47 -16.17 8.41
CA ARG A 15 -15.14 -15.05 7.73
C ARG A 15 -15.75 -15.45 6.39
N TYR A 16 -15.12 -16.35 5.65
CA TYR A 16 -15.53 -16.74 4.30
C TYR A 16 -15.88 -18.23 4.21
N SER A 17 -16.73 -18.59 3.24
CA SER A 17 -16.97 -20.00 2.92
C SER A 17 -15.67 -20.73 2.58
N ARG A 18 -15.56 -22.02 2.96
CA ARG A 18 -14.41 -22.90 2.71
C ARG A 18 -13.89 -22.85 1.27
N HIS A 19 -14.77 -22.69 0.29
CA HIS A 19 -14.44 -22.67 -1.14
C HIS A 19 -13.82 -21.34 -1.63
N VAL A 20 -13.75 -20.30 -0.78
CA VAL A 20 -13.17 -19.00 -1.17
C VAL A 20 -11.71 -19.15 -1.59
N ARG A 21 -10.95 -20.04 -0.95
CA ARG A 21 -9.52 -20.24 -1.21
C ARG A 21 -9.29 -20.82 -2.61
N ASP A 22 -10.15 -21.75 -3.01
CA ASP A 22 -10.10 -22.37 -4.35
C ASP A 22 -10.47 -21.34 -5.43
N ALA A 23 -11.58 -20.61 -5.24
CA ALA A 23 -12.01 -19.57 -6.17
C ALA A 23 -11.03 -18.38 -6.29
N LEU A 24 -10.25 -18.09 -5.24
CA LEU A 24 -9.15 -17.12 -5.28
C LEU A 24 -7.88 -17.69 -5.95
N ASP A 25 -7.62 -19.00 -5.86
CA ASP A 25 -6.51 -19.68 -6.56
C ASP A 25 -6.81 -19.97 -8.05
N GLU A 26 -8.05 -19.76 -8.51
CA GLU A 26 -8.44 -19.74 -9.92
C GLU A 26 -8.21 -18.37 -10.61
N LEU A 27 -8.08 -17.28 -9.85
CA LEU A 27 -7.83 -15.95 -10.42
C LEU A 27 -6.41 -15.87 -11.03
N PRO A 28 -6.25 -15.27 -12.23
CA PRO A 28 -4.97 -15.21 -12.93
C PRO A 28 -4.01 -14.13 -12.38
N ASP A 29 -4.52 -13.25 -11.52
CA ASP A 29 -3.81 -12.08 -11.02
C ASP A 29 -2.79 -12.43 -9.92
N ASN A 30 -1.69 -11.66 -9.83
CA ASN A 30 -0.76 -11.78 -8.71
C ASN A 30 -1.27 -10.88 -7.57
N PHE A 31 -1.76 -11.49 -6.50
CA PHE A 31 -2.17 -10.79 -5.28
C PHE A 31 -1.87 -11.57 -4.00
N THR A 32 -1.88 -10.81 -2.91
CA THR A 32 -1.87 -11.28 -1.52
C THR A 32 -3.02 -10.64 -0.75
N ILE A 33 -3.48 -11.32 0.30
CA ILE A 33 -4.44 -10.78 1.28
C ILE A 33 -3.78 -10.82 2.65
N THR A 34 -3.79 -9.70 3.36
CA THR A 34 -3.23 -9.56 4.71
C THR A 34 -4.32 -9.26 5.73
N ASP A 35 -4.07 -9.62 6.98
CA ASP A 35 -4.98 -9.42 8.11
C ASP A 35 -4.35 -8.42 9.11
N PRO A 36 -4.93 -7.23 9.32
CA PRO A 36 -4.41 -6.23 10.25
C PRO A 36 -4.78 -6.50 11.72
N CYS A 37 -5.74 -7.39 11.99
CA CYS A 37 -6.15 -7.77 13.34
C CYS A 37 -5.19 -8.78 13.97
N ILE A 38 -4.54 -9.62 13.16
CA ILE A 38 -3.48 -10.53 13.65
C ILE A 38 -2.18 -9.76 13.87
N CYS A 39 -1.54 -9.99 15.03
CA CYS A 39 -0.31 -9.30 15.42
C CYS A 39 0.80 -9.43 14.36
N GLY A 40 1.43 -8.30 14.02
CA GLY A 40 2.45 -8.21 12.97
C GLY A 40 1.92 -8.00 11.55
N HIS A 41 0.59 -7.94 11.36
CA HIS A 41 -0.09 -7.78 10.06
C HIS A 41 0.39 -8.80 9.01
N PRO A 42 0.14 -10.11 9.22
CA PRO A 42 0.59 -11.17 8.33
C PRO A 42 -0.23 -11.30 7.04
N ILE A 43 0.36 -11.97 6.06
CA ILE A 43 -0.31 -12.49 4.86
C ILE A 43 -1.08 -13.77 5.24
N VAL A 44 -2.39 -13.79 4.94
CA VAL A 44 -3.31 -14.90 5.23
C VAL A 44 -3.75 -15.66 3.97
N PHE A 45 -3.57 -15.04 2.79
CA PHE A 45 -3.70 -15.69 1.49
C PHE A 45 -2.65 -15.16 0.50
N ALA A 46 -2.12 -16.04 -0.34
CA ALA A 46 -1.23 -15.69 -1.45
C ALA A 46 -1.59 -16.53 -2.68
N SER A 47 -1.92 -15.83 -3.78
CA SER A 47 -2.31 -16.43 -5.06
C SER A 47 -1.19 -17.23 -5.71
N ARG A 48 -1.56 -18.26 -6.47
CA ARG A 48 -0.64 -19.04 -7.33
C ARG A 48 0.22 -18.17 -8.25
N GLY A 49 -0.36 -17.12 -8.84
CA GLY A 49 0.36 -16.13 -9.65
C GLY A 49 1.47 -15.44 -8.85
N PHE A 50 1.13 -14.89 -7.68
CA PHE A 50 2.09 -14.21 -6.80
C PHE A 50 3.26 -15.11 -6.35
N LEU A 51 2.97 -16.35 -5.95
CA LEU A 51 4.01 -17.30 -5.52
C LEU A 51 4.99 -17.60 -6.68
N LYS A 52 4.45 -17.90 -7.88
CA LYS A 52 5.26 -18.12 -9.09
C LYS A 52 6.07 -16.88 -9.53
N MET A 53 5.51 -15.69 -9.39
CA MET A 53 6.14 -14.42 -9.74
C MET A 53 7.30 -14.04 -8.80
N SER A 54 7.12 -14.28 -7.49
CA SER A 54 8.05 -13.89 -6.43
C SER A 54 9.13 -14.96 -6.12
N GLY A 55 8.88 -16.21 -6.49
CA GLY A 55 9.78 -17.34 -6.25
C GLY A 55 9.69 -17.93 -4.83
N TYR A 56 8.79 -17.45 -3.98
CA TYR A 56 8.56 -17.99 -2.65
C TYR A 56 7.51 -19.11 -2.64
N SER A 57 7.68 -20.07 -1.74
CA SER A 57 6.66 -21.09 -1.46
C SER A 57 5.50 -20.52 -0.62
N ARG A 58 4.36 -21.22 -0.56
CA ARG A 58 3.18 -20.78 0.21
C ARG A 58 3.51 -20.73 1.71
N GLU A 59 4.31 -21.67 2.16
CA GLU A 59 4.77 -21.90 3.53
C GLU A 59 5.77 -20.83 4.00
N GLU A 60 6.51 -20.22 3.06
CA GLU A 60 7.42 -19.10 3.36
C GLU A 60 6.71 -17.74 3.40
N VAL A 61 5.54 -17.61 2.75
CA VAL A 61 4.78 -16.35 2.63
C VAL A 61 3.70 -16.22 3.69
N LEU A 62 2.92 -17.27 3.95
CA LEU A 62 1.83 -17.22 4.94
C LEU A 62 2.38 -16.97 6.34
N GLY A 63 1.69 -16.12 7.10
CA GLY A 63 2.12 -15.71 8.44
C GLY A 63 3.28 -14.70 8.48
N ARG A 64 3.89 -14.38 7.33
CA ARG A 64 4.88 -13.29 7.23
C ARG A 64 4.20 -11.97 6.89
N ASN A 65 4.83 -10.87 7.28
CA ASN A 65 4.43 -9.53 6.87
C ASN A 65 5.11 -9.16 5.54
N GLY A 66 4.42 -8.42 4.67
CA GLY A 66 4.87 -8.10 3.30
C GLY A 66 6.23 -7.41 3.15
N ARG A 67 6.83 -6.92 4.24
CA ARG A 67 8.22 -6.43 4.25
C ARG A 67 9.28 -7.47 3.84
N ILE A 68 8.96 -8.77 3.81
CA ILE A 68 9.89 -9.82 3.33
C ILE A 68 10.25 -9.69 1.84
N PHE A 69 9.49 -8.91 1.06
CA PHE A 69 9.77 -8.65 -0.36
C PHE A 69 10.59 -7.37 -0.58
N GLN A 70 10.99 -6.66 0.47
CA GLN A 70 11.77 -5.42 0.40
C GLN A 70 13.28 -5.73 0.52
N GLY A 71 14.13 -4.87 -0.06
CA GLY A 71 15.58 -5.05 -0.05
C GLY A 71 16.35 -3.74 -0.17
N PRO A 72 17.67 -3.78 -0.44
CA PRO A 72 18.57 -2.64 -0.24
C PRO A 72 18.21 -1.36 -1.02
N ALA A 73 17.69 -1.49 -2.25
CA ALA A 73 17.27 -0.36 -3.09
C ALA A 73 15.74 -0.16 -3.12
N THR A 74 14.97 -0.80 -2.22
CA THR A 74 13.56 -0.45 -2.03
C THR A 74 13.46 0.94 -1.40
N ASP A 75 12.86 1.90 -2.10
CA ASP A 75 12.71 3.27 -1.61
C ASP A 75 11.92 3.34 -0.28
N ARG A 76 12.53 4.02 0.70
CA ARG A 76 11.96 4.19 2.03
C ARG A 76 10.76 5.15 2.06
N ARG A 77 10.64 6.09 1.12
CA ARG A 77 9.46 6.98 1.02
C ARG A 77 8.24 6.17 0.59
N SER A 78 8.38 5.31 -0.41
CA SER A 78 7.35 4.38 -0.88
C SER A 78 6.90 3.40 0.23
N VAL A 79 7.85 2.89 1.04
CA VAL A 79 7.53 2.04 2.20
C VAL A 79 6.83 2.82 3.33
N MET A 80 7.15 4.11 3.51
CA MET A 80 6.45 4.99 4.44
C MET A 80 5.01 5.27 3.96
N GLU A 81 4.82 5.64 2.70
CA GLU A 81 3.49 5.87 2.11
C GLU A 81 2.56 4.65 2.20
N ILE A 82 3.10 3.43 2.02
CA ILE A 82 2.35 2.18 2.27
C ILE A 82 1.93 2.05 3.73
N ARG A 83 2.80 2.43 4.69
CA ARG A 83 2.48 2.39 6.13
C ARG A 83 1.39 3.40 6.50
N GLU A 84 1.49 4.62 5.97
CA GLU A 84 0.51 5.66 6.25
C GLU A 84 -0.85 5.33 5.61
N ALA A 85 -0.87 4.78 4.40
CA ALA A 85 -2.10 4.27 3.77
C ALA A 85 -2.78 3.16 4.58
N ILE A 86 -2.00 2.25 5.19
CA ILE A 86 -2.52 1.22 6.11
C ILE A 86 -3.06 1.88 7.39
N ARG A 87 -2.32 2.82 8.01
CA ARG A 87 -2.74 3.56 9.21
C ARG A 87 -4.03 4.36 9.00
N GLU A 88 -4.26 4.84 7.79
CA GLU A 88 -5.40 5.67 7.43
C GLU A 88 -6.60 4.90 6.87
N GLU A 89 -6.44 3.57 6.70
CA GLU A 89 -7.42 2.66 6.11
C GLU A 89 -7.88 3.12 4.72
N ARG A 90 -6.93 3.57 3.89
CA ARG A 90 -7.19 4.05 2.51
C ARG A 90 -6.59 3.13 1.44
N PRO A 91 -7.18 3.09 0.23
CA PRO A 91 -6.50 2.52 -0.94
C PRO A 91 -5.21 3.26 -1.26
N LEU A 92 -4.26 2.55 -1.88
CA LEU A 92 -3.00 3.10 -2.39
C LEU A 92 -2.64 2.45 -3.72
N GLN A 93 -1.98 3.20 -4.60
CA GLN A 93 -1.35 2.68 -5.81
C GLN A 93 0.00 3.36 -6.00
N ILE A 94 1.09 2.58 -6.05
CA ILE A 94 2.46 3.08 -6.08
C ILE A 94 3.39 2.11 -6.84
N SER A 95 4.35 2.65 -7.60
CA SER A 95 5.47 1.85 -8.14
C SER A 95 6.54 1.68 -7.06
N LEU A 96 6.99 0.45 -6.79
CA LEU A 96 8.17 0.22 -5.96
C LEU A 96 9.02 -0.95 -6.46
N LEU A 97 10.28 -0.96 -6.03
CA LEU A 97 11.21 -2.05 -6.23
C LEU A 97 11.10 -3.06 -5.09
N ASN A 98 10.68 -4.29 -5.41
CA ASN A 98 10.75 -5.44 -4.53
C ASN A 98 11.81 -6.45 -5.02
N TYR A 99 12.06 -7.48 -4.23
CA TYR A 99 13.03 -8.54 -4.49
C TYR A 99 12.36 -9.91 -4.47
N ARG A 100 12.73 -10.75 -5.43
CA ARG A 100 12.39 -12.18 -5.45
C ARG A 100 13.23 -12.96 -4.43
N LYS A 101 12.85 -14.22 -4.18
CA LYS A 101 13.56 -15.14 -3.26
C LYS A 101 15.04 -15.36 -3.61
N ASP A 102 15.39 -15.29 -4.89
CA ASP A 102 16.76 -15.39 -5.41
C ASP A 102 17.57 -14.08 -5.28
N GLY A 103 16.97 -13.01 -4.76
CA GLY A 103 17.56 -11.68 -4.71
C GLY A 103 17.43 -10.88 -6.02
N THR A 104 16.73 -11.41 -7.04
CA THR A 104 16.54 -10.67 -8.30
C THR A 104 15.60 -9.48 -8.10
N PRO A 105 16.01 -8.25 -8.45
CA PRO A 105 15.17 -7.06 -8.37
C PRO A 105 13.96 -7.15 -9.31
N LEU A 106 12.81 -6.66 -8.84
CA LEU A 106 11.53 -6.65 -9.57
C LEU A 106 10.75 -5.36 -9.28
N TRP A 107 10.68 -4.48 -10.27
CA TRP A 107 9.79 -3.33 -10.25
C TRP A 107 8.33 -3.79 -10.38
N MET A 108 7.45 -3.29 -9.52
CA MET A 108 6.03 -3.63 -9.53
C MET A 108 5.17 -2.40 -9.25
N LEU A 109 4.04 -2.31 -9.94
CA LEU A 109 2.91 -1.50 -9.49
C LEU A 109 2.22 -2.28 -8.37
N PHE A 110 2.28 -1.74 -7.17
CA PHE A 110 1.59 -2.24 -5.99
C PHE A 110 0.29 -1.45 -5.83
N HIS A 111 -0.85 -2.14 -5.92
CA HIS A 111 -2.16 -1.55 -5.67
C HIS A 111 -2.83 -2.26 -4.49
N MET A 112 -3.04 -1.52 -3.41
CA MET A 112 -3.65 -2.00 -2.17
C MET A 112 -5.05 -1.39 -2.01
N SER A 113 -6.00 -2.20 -1.54
CA SER A 113 -7.30 -1.73 -1.05
C SER A 113 -7.65 -2.39 0.28
N PRO A 114 -8.15 -1.64 1.28
CA PRO A 114 -8.82 -2.23 2.43
C PRO A 114 -10.09 -2.99 2.03
N VAL A 115 -10.42 -4.00 2.85
CA VAL A 115 -11.64 -4.80 2.85
C VAL A 115 -12.33 -4.52 4.18
N PHE A 116 -13.47 -3.85 4.16
CA PHE A 116 -14.20 -3.48 5.36
C PHE A 116 -15.21 -4.56 5.75
N ASP A 117 -15.30 -4.84 7.05
CA ASP A 117 -16.42 -5.57 7.63
C ASP A 117 -17.70 -4.74 7.50
N ARG A 118 -18.82 -5.38 7.21
CA ARG A 118 -20.16 -4.78 7.29
C ARG A 118 -20.46 -4.30 8.71
N ASP A 119 -20.06 -5.08 9.70
CA ASP A 119 -20.48 -4.89 11.08
C ASP A 119 -19.42 -4.05 11.83
N GLY A 120 -19.71 -2.76 11.97
CA GLY A 120 -18.83 -1.77 12.60
C GLY A 120 -17.88 -1.03 11.65
N GLY A 121 -17.71 -1.47 10.39
CA GLY A 121 -16.94 -0.74 9.38
C GLY A 121 -15.42 -0.75 9.57
N ALA A 122 -14.89 -1.61 10.43
CA ALA A 122 -13.46 -1.83 10.61
C ALA A 122 -12.86 -2.59 9.41
N VAL A 123 -11.55 -2.46 9.17
CA VAL A 123 -10.87 -3.25 8.13
C VAL A 123 -10.68 -4.69 8.60
N ALA A 124 -11.34 -5.62 7.90
CA ALA A 124 -11.16 -7.05 8.08
C ALA A 124 -9.83 -7.54 7.48
N HIS A 125 -9.49 -7.08 6.27
CA HIS A 125 -8.29 -7.47 5.53
C HIS A 125 -7.80 -6.33 4.63
N PHE A 126 -6.57 -6.40 4.12
CA PHE A 126 -6.15 -5.64 2.94
C PHE A 126 -5.90 -6.60 1.78
N VAL A 127 -6.42 -6.29 0.59
CA VAL A 127 -6.04 -6.95 -0.66
C VAL A 127 -4.94 -6.10 -1.30
N ALA A 128 -3.84 -6.75 -1.69
CA ALA A 128 -2.77 -6.09 -2.43
C ALA A 128 -2.48 -6.87 -3.73
N VAL A 129 -2.68 -6.23 -4.87
CA VAL A 129 -2.33 -6.71 -6.22
C VAL A 129 -0.93 -6.20 -6.60
N GLN A 130 -0.15 -7.05 -7.27
CA GLN A 130 1.19 -6.74 -7.76
C GLN A 130 1.27 -6.96 -9.27
N VAL A 131 1.51 -5.89 -10.03
CA VAL A 131 1.70 -5.97 -11.48
C VAL A 131 3.17 -5.67 -11.82
N PRO A 132 3.98 -6.65 -12.26
CA PRO A 132 5.35 -6.42 -12.70
C PRO A 132 5.43 -5.35 -13.80
N ILE A 133 6.32 -4.37 -13.62
CA ILE A 133 6.58 -3.33 -14.60
C ILE A 133 7.83 -3.73 -15.38
N SER A 134 7.69 -3.89 -16.69
CA SER A 134 8.86 -4.08 -17.56
C SER A 134 9.58 -2.75 -17.74
N ARG A 135 10.80 -2.60 -17.18
CA ARG A 135 11.66 -1.46 -17.51
C ARG A 135 11.89 -1.44 -19.02
N ARG A 136 11.29 -0.47 -19.71
CA ARG A 136 11.74 -0.08 -21.05
C ARG A 136 13.10 0.58 -20.88
N TRP A 137 14.18 -0.19 -21.03
CA TRP A 137 15.52 0.37 -21.11
C TRP A 137 15.55 1.34 -22.30
N GLY A 138 15.61 2.63 -22.00
CA GLY A 138 15.70 3.67 -23.02
C GLY A 138 16.92 3.44 -23.90
N ARG A 139 16.79 3.61 -25.21
CA ARG A 139 17.92 3.56 -26.17
C ARG A 139 18.81 4.82 -26.05
N SER A 140 19.24 5.15 -24.85
CA SER A 140 20.12 6.28 -24.52
C SER A 140 21.60 5.91 -24.73
N CYS A 141 21.93 5.24 -25.83
CA CYS A 141 23.28 4.92 -26.25
C CYS A 141 23.41 4.99 -27.78
N SER A 142 24.16 5.99 -28.25
CA SER A 142 24.68 6.15 -29.61
C SER A 142 23.67 6.14 -30.77
N ALA A 143 22.82 7.16 -30.85
CA ALA A 143 22.14 7.55 -32.09
C ALA A 143 23.08 8.38 -32.99
N ASN A 144 24.14 7.78 -33.52
CA ASN A 144 25.04 8.42 -34.50
C ASN A 144 25.35 7.45 -35.66
N GLY A 145 24.56 7.51 -36.74
CA GLY A 145 24.79 6.63 -37.89
C GLY A 145 23.58 6.34 -38.79
N ARG A 146 23.04 7.38 -39.44
CA ARG A 146 22.35 7.42 -40.76
C ARG A 146 21.34 6.31 -41.16
N ASN A 147 20.26 6.80 -41.80
CA ASN A 147 19.27 6.07 -42.60
C ASN A 147 18.35 5.13 -41.79
N GLY A 148 17.05 5.23 -42.04
CA GLY A 148 16.05 4.34 -41.45
C GLY A 148 15.04 3.87 -42.47
N VAL A 149 14.22 2.92 -42.06
CA VAL A 149 12.89 2.63 -42.61
C VAL A 149 12.00 2.20 -41.46
N ASN A 150 10.75 2.67 -41.45
CA ASN A 150 9.72 2.10 -40.59
C ASN A 150 9.28 0.75 -41.17
N LEU A 151 9.11 -0.25 -40.31
CA LEU A 151 8.18 -1.36 -40.52
C LEU A 151 7.68 -1.82 -39.14
N CYS A 152 6.37 -1.77 -38.94
CA CYS A 152 5.69 -2.42 -37.84
C CYS A 152 4.97 -3.64 -38.41
N GLU A 153 5.27 -4.83 -37.92
CA GLU A 153 4.42 -6.01 -38.06
C GLU A 153 4.34 -6.74 -36.71
N GLU A 154 3.40 -7.68 -36.61
CA GLU A 154 2.72 -8.06 -35.38
C GLU A 154 2.78 -9.59 -35.14
N VAL A 155 2.20 -10.06 -34.03
CA VAL A 155 1.86 -11.47 -33.73
C VAL A 155 3.04 -12.43 -33.46
N GLY A 156 3.36 -12.58 -32.17
CA GLY A 156 3.17 -13.84 -31.43
C GLY A 156 4.08 -15.06 -31.66
N GLY A 157 4.50 -15.68 -30.54
CA GLY A 157 4.80 -17.13 -30.50
C GLY A 157 6.14 -17.53 -29.88
N ALA A 158 6.08 -18.59 -29.07
CA ALA A 158 7.14 -19.53 -28.70
C ALA A 158 8.61 -19.03 -28.68
N LEU A 159 9.10 -18.66 -27.49
CA LEU A 159 10.55 -18.66 -27.22
C LEU A 159 11.06 -20.12 -27.23
N ARG A 160 11.57 -20.58 -28.37
CA ARG A 160 12.46 -21.74 -28.44
C ARG A 160 13.91 -21.27 -28.42
N ASP A 161 14.72 -22.01 -27.67
CA ASP A 161 16.15 -21.78 -27.54
C ASP A 161 16.86 -22.06 -28.88
N VAL A 162 17.69 -21.11 -29.34
CA VAL A 162 18.51 -21.24 -30.55
C VAL A 162 19.89 -20.63 -30.27
N VAL A 163 20.84 -21.51 -29.97
CA VAL A 163 22.27 -21.21 -29.98
C VAL A 163 22.68 -20.80 -31.39
N LEU A 164 23.30 -19.63 -31.54
CA LEU A 164 24.11 -19.30 -32.72
C LEU A 164 25.48 -18.77 -32.29
N GLY A 165 26.43 -19.68 -32.08
CA GLY A 165 27.83 -19.32 -31.89
C GLY A 165 28.54 -19.05 -33.22
N SER A 166 29.58 -18.23 -33.17
CA SER A 166 30.67 -18.27 -34.16
C SER A 166 32.00 -18.22 -33.41
N CYS A 167 33.02 -18.90 -33.93
CA CYS A 167 34.24 -19.22 -33.19
C CYS A 167 35.50 -18.79 -33.96
N ARG A 168 36.63 -18.76 -33.22
CA ARG A 168 38.06 -18.60 -33.60
C ARG A 168 38.66 -17.24 -33.18
N ARG A 169 39.61 -17.20 -32.22
CA ARG A 169 41.05 -17.66 -32.20
C ARG A 169 41.97 -16.58 -32.83
N GLU A 170 43.26 -16.39 -32.54
CA GLU A 170 44.36 -17.00 -31.71
C GLU A 170 45.38 -15.85 -31.46
N VAL A 171 46.28 -15.76 -30.45
CA VAL A 171 46.58 -16.49 -29.19
C VAL A 171 47.42 -15.56 -28.25
N CYS A 172 47.82 -15.98 -27.03
CA CYS A 172 48.53 -15.18 -26.01
C CYS A 172 50.07 -15.12 -26.18
N SER A 173 50.74 -14.15 -25.50
CA SER A 173 52.10 -14.27 -24.92
C SER A 173 52.41 -13.14 -23.93
N ASP A 174 53.20 -13.43 -22.89
CA ASP A 174 53.56 -12.51 -21.79
C ASP A 174 54.87 -11.74 -22.02
N SER A 175 55.10 -10.67 -21.25
CA SER A 175 56.41 -10.38 -20.62
C SER A 175 56.37 -9.20 -19.62
N LEU A 176 57.27 -9.25 -18.62
CA LEU A 176 57.48 -8.23 -17.58
C LEU A 176 58.77 -7.44 -17.87
N ALA A 177 58.74 -6.11 -17.71
CA ALA A 177 59.93 -5.27 -17.55
C ALA A 177 59.57 -3.95 -16.82
N GLU A 178 60.49 -3.43 -16.02
CA GLU A 178 60.33 -2.20 -15.24
C GLU A 178 60.87 -0.92 -15.93
N LEU A 179 60.59 0.22 -15.26
CA LEU A 179 61.56 1.27 -14.89
C LEU A 179 61.61 2.56 -15.74
N GLY A 180 61.26 3.70 -15.13
CA GLY A 180 61.48 5.04 -15.70
C GLY A 180 60.75 6.18 -14.96
N ARG A 181 61.52 7.11 -14.35
CA ARG A 181 61.02 8.37 -13.72
C ARG A 181 60.86 9.45 -14.85
N VAL A 182 60.20 10.60 -14.71
CA VAL A 182 60.29 11.67 -13.69
C VAL A 182 58.99 12.52 -13.68
N SER A 183 58.76 13.24 -12.56
CA SER A 183 57.61 14.11 -12.24
C SER A 183 57.53 15.48 -12.96
N ALA A 184 56.31 16.03 -13.07
CA ALA A 184 56.06 17.48 -12.93
C ALA A 184 54.64 17.78 -12.38
N PHE A 185 54.54 18.89 -11.65
CA PHE A 185 53.37 19.42 -10.91
C PHE A 185 52.07 19.59 -11.72
N GLY A 186 50.92 19.47 -11.04
CA GLY A 186 49.59 19.84 -11.55
C GLY A 186 48.47 19.65 -10.52
N SER A 187 48.35 20.56 -9.55
CA SER A 187 47.37 20.45 -8.46
C SER A 187 45.98 20.96 -8.85
N VAL A 188 45.00 20.06 -8.92
CA VAL A 188 43.58 20.38 -8.79
C VAL A 188 42.98 19.42 -7.77
N LEU A 189 42.42 19.98 -6.69
CA LEU A 189 41.44 19.26 -5.87
C LEU A 189 40.11 19.36 -6.62
N ASP A 190 39.53 18.22 -6.98
CA ASP A 190 38.07 18.15 -7.08
C ASP A 190 37.56 16.89 -6.40
N SER A 191 36.50 17.06 -5.62
CA SER A 191 35.95 16.02 -4.75
C SER A 191 34.74 15.39 -5.43
N ASP A 192 35.02 14.70 -6.54
CA ASP A 192 34.00 14.05 -7.37
C ASP A 192 33.41 12.83 -6.64
N SER A 193 32.56 13.20 -5.69
CA SER A 193 31.72 12.34 -4.88
C SER A 193 30.76 11.68 -5.83
N ARG A 194 31.15 10.51 -6.37
CA ARG A 194 30.32 9.73 -7.29
C ARG A 194 28.93 9.59 -6.71
N GLY A 195 28.02 10.41 -7.24
CA GLY A 195 26.66 10.49 -6.78
C GLY A 195 26.06 9.11 -6.90
N ILE A 196 25.30 8.71 -5.88
CA ILE A 196 24.41 7.56 -6.03
C ILE A 196 23.44 7.98 -7.13
N GLU A 197 23.61 7.41 -8.33
CA GLU A 197 22.63 7.54 -9.41
C GLU A 197 21.31 7.01 -8.86
N ALA A 198 20.42 7.94 -8.51
CA ALA A 198 19.10 7.60 -8.01
C ALA A 198 18.33 7.03 -9.19
N GLU A 199 18.29 5.69 -9.31
CA GLU A 199 17.55 5.00 -10.36
C GLU A 199 16.14 5.60 -10.46
N GLU A 200 15.82 6.19 -11.61
CA GLU A 200 14.56 6.90 -11.79
C GLU A 200 13.38 5.96 -11.50
N PRO A 201 12.37 6.40 -10.70
CA PRO A 201 11.25 5.55 -10.33
C PRO A 201 10.56 4.96 -11.57
N CYS A 202 10.45 3.63 -11.64
CA CYS A 202 9.88 2.98 -12.80
C CYS A 202 8.36 3.19 -12.82
N GLU A 203 7.89 4.17 -13.57
CA GLU A 203 6.45 4.46 -13.71
C GLU A 203 5.70 3.31 -14.37
N ALA A 204 4.55 2.95 -13.80
CA ALA A 204 3.65 1.96 -14.36
C ALA A 204 2.81 2.53 -15.51
N SER A 205 2.58 1.74 -16.56
CA SER A 205 1.72 2.18 -17.66
C SER A 205 0.24 2.22 -17.23
N ASP A 206 -0.58 3.03 -17.89
CA ASP A 206 -2.02 3.06 -17.57
C ASP A 206 -2.72 1.72 -17.86
N SER A 207 -2.15 0.88 -18.73
CA SER A 207 -2.55 -0.52 -18.90
C SER A 207 -2.33 -1.35 -17.63
N ASP A 208 -1.21 -1.14 -16.94
CA ASP A 208 -0.89 -1.84 -15.67
C ASP A 208 -1.76 -1.30 -14.54
N LYS A 209 -2.01 0.02 -14.48
CA LYS A 209 -2.96 0.65 -13.54
C LYS A 209 -4.38 0.11 -13.71
N ARG A 210 -4.86 0.00 -14.96
CA ARG A 210 -6.17 -0.61 -15.29
C ARG A 210 -6.22 -2.10 -14.94
N ARG A 211 -5.15 -2.87 -15.21
CA ARG A 211 -5.06 -4.29 -14.83
C ARG A 211 -5.17 -4.44 -13.31
N ALA A 212 -4.39 -3.67 -12.55
CA ALA A 212 -4.42 -3.70 -11.09
C ALA A 212 -5.80 -3.34 -10.51
N ALA A 213 -6.47 -2.30 -11.05
CA ALA A 213 -7.81 -1.92 -10.61
C ALA A 213 -8.88 -2.99 -10.94
N SER A 214 -8.78 -3.63 -12.11
CA SER A 214 -9.68 -4.73 -12.49
C SER A 214 -9.50 -5.95 -11.58
N ALA A 215 -8.25 -6.31 -11.27
CA ALA A 215 -7.92 -7.39 -10.36
C ALA A 215 -8.49 -7.16 -8.95
N ILE A 216 -8.32 -5.94 -8.40
CA ILE A 216 -8.97 -5.55 -7.13
C ILE A 216 -10.49 -5.74 -7.21
N SER A 217 -11.13 -5.29 -8.30
CA SER A 217 -12.58 -5.45 -8.49
C SER A 217 -13.02 -6.92 -8.49
N HIS A 218 -12.28 -7.80 -9.18
CA HIS A 218 -12.57 -9.24 -9.22
C HIS A 218 -12.40 -9.89 -7.84
N ILE A 219 -11.27 -9.65 -7.16
CA ILE A 219 -10.99 -10.21 -5.83
C ILE A 219 -12.05 -9.73 -4.83
N MET A 220 -12.40 -8.44 -4.85
CA MET A 220 -13.47 -7.90 -4.01
C MET A 220 -14.83 -8.56 -4.27
N SER A 221 -15.16 -8.88 -5.52
CA SER A 221 -16.41 -9.57 -5.87
C SER A 221 -16.43 -11.00 -5.32
N VAL A 222 -15.32 -11.74 -5.44
CA VAL A 222 -15.16 -13.09 -4.87
C VAL A 222 -15.27 -13.07 -3.34
N LEU A 223 -14.56 -12.17 -2.67
CA LEU A 223 -14.62 -12.02 -1.20
C LEU A 223 -16.02 -11.62 -0.72
N THR A 224 -16.69 -10.69 -1.41
CA THR A 224 -18.08 -10.30 -1.09
C THR A 224 -18.99 -11.52 -1.18
N HIS A 225 -19.00 -12.22 -2.31
CA HIS A 225 -19.89 -13.37 -2.51
C HIS A 225 -19.69 -14.47 -1.47
N TYR A 226 -18.45 -14.89 -1.20
CA TYR A 226 -18.20 -15.92 -0.20
C TYR A 226 -18.39 -15.47 1.26
N SER A 227 -18.56 -14.16 1.51
CA SER A 227 -18.98 -13.61 2.81
C SER A 227 -20.50 -13.56 3.00
N GLU A 228 -21.30 -13.67 1.92
CA GLU A 228 -22.77 -13.79 2.02
C GLU A 228 -23.14 -15.10 2.73
N THR A 229 -22.45 -16.19 2.38
CA THR A 229 -22.71 -17.54 2.91
C THR A 229 -22.42 -17.73 4.41
N THR A 230 -21.60 -16.85 5.01
CA THR A 230 -21.24 -16.87 6.44
C THR A 230 -21.99 -15.81 7.25
N GLY A 231 -22.71 -14.91 6.58
CA GLY A 231 -23.31 -13.71 7.16
C GLY A 231 -22.32 -12.59 7.51
N ARG A 232 -21.01 -12.83 7.48
CA ARG A 232 -19.94 -11.86 7.85
C ARG A 232 -19.50 -11.01 6.66
N LEU A 233 -20.49 -10.37 6.05
CA LEU A 233 -20.40 -9.60 4.80
C LEU A 233 -19.23 -8.62 4.79
N VAL A 234 -18.52 -8.52 3.65
CA VAL A 234 -17.44 -7.55 3.43
C VAL A 234 -17.66 -6.65 2.23
N TYR A 235 -17.05 -5.47 2.23
CA TYR A 235 -17.16 -4.49 1.15
C TYR A 235 -15.84 -3.76 0.86
N GLY A 236 -15.63 -3.36 -0.41
CA GLY A 236 -14.43 -2.63 -0.86
C GLY A 236 -14.45 -1.11 -0.59
N LYS A 237 -15.49 -0.64 0.10
CA LYS A 237 -15.61 0.72 0.64
C LYS A 237 -16.18 0.59 2.05
N ARG A 238 -15.84 1.50 2.97
CA ARG A 238 -16.39 1.45 4.33
C ARG A 238 -17.89 1.70 4.28
N CYS A 239 -18.67 0.62 4.39
CA CYS A 239 -20.11 0.71 4.48
C CYS A 239 -20.51 1.19 5.87
N LEU A 240 -20.98 2.43 5.94
CA LEU A 240 -21.81 2.92 7.04
C LEU A 240 -23.17 2.22 6.98
N CYS A 241 -23.19 0.92 7.29
CA CYS A 241 -24.42 0.13 7.26
C CYS A 241 -25.38 0.61 8.35
N PRO A 242 -26.69 0.74 8.06
CA PRO A 242 -27.67 1.38 8.95
C PRO A 242 -28.00 0.57 10.24
N GLY A 243 -27.21 -0.47 10.55
CA GLY A 243 -27.28 -1.26 11.78
C GLY A 243 -26.60 -0.58 12.98
N SER A 244 -25.53 0.19 12.77
CA SER A 244 -25.17 1.25 13.72
C SER A 244 -26.28 2.29 13.60
N SER A 245 -27.24 2.28 14.53
CA SER A 245 -28.49 3.02 14.39
C SER A 245 -28.20 4.47 14.03
N PRO A 246 -28.52 4.92 12.79
CA PRO A 246 -28.31 6.31 12.44
C PRO A 246 -29.12 7.13 13.42
N LEU A 247 -28.47 8.10 14.08
CA LEU A 247 -29.10 8.97 15.08
C LEU A 247 -30.48 9.38 14.54
N SER A 248 -31.55 9.09 15.29
CA SER A 248 -32.92 9.19 14.77
C SER A 248 -33.13 10.52 14.06
N SER A 249 -33.95 10.57 13.01
CA SER A 249 -34.15 11.80 12.22
C SER A 249 -34.51 13.00 13.11
N SER A 250 -35.24 12.79 14.21
CA SER A 250 -35.48 13.75 15.29
C SER A 250 -34.21 14.27 15.97
N VAL A 251 -33.26 13.39 16.29
CA VAL A 251 -31.93 13.70 16.85
C VAL A 251 -31.07 14.43 15.83
N ILE A 252 -30.98 13.97 14.57
CA ILE A 252 -30.21 14.66 13.51
C ILE A 252 -30.75 16.08 13.28
N ILE A 253 -32.08 16.26 13.23
CA ILE A 253 -32.72 17.57 13.10
C ILE A 253 -32.42 18.45 14.32
N SER A 254 -32.36 17.88 15.53
CA SER A 254 -32.05 18.61 16.76
C SER A 254 -30.58 19.04 16.81
N LEU A 255 -29.66 18.14 16.47
CA LEU A 255 -28.22 18.42 16.37
C LEU A 255 -27.90 19.42 15.26
N GLY A 256 -28.60 19.39 14.13
CA GLY A 256 -28.44 20.35 13.03
C GLY A 256 -28.89 21.79 13.35
N ARG A 257 -29.59 22.01 14.48
CA ARG A 257 -29.91 23.35 14.97
C ARG A 257 -28.74 23.98 15.73
N ILE A 258 -27.88 23.17 16.35
CA ILE A 258 -26.70 23.60 17.10
C ILE A 258 -25.71 24.24 16.11
N LYS A 259 -25.15 25.41 16.47
CA LYS A 259 -24.27 26.20 15.58
C LYS A 259 -22.79 26.02 15.87
N GLN A 260 -22.47 25.38 16.98
CA GLN A 260 -21.13 25.04 17.42
C GLN A 260 -20.51 23.94 16.54
N SER A 261 -19.18 23.95 16.44
CA SER A 261 -18.41 22.83 15.89
C SER A 261 -18.40 21.67 16.88
N PHE A 262 -18.87 20.50 16.47
CA PHE A 262 -18.77 19.27 17.26
C PHE A 262 -18.89 18.03 16.38
N VAL A 263 -18.40 16.92 16.92
CA VAL A 263 -18.60 15.55 16.43
C VAL A 263 -19.17 14.69 17.55
N LEU A 264 -19.87 13.62 17.20
CA LEU A 264 -20.25 12.55 18.12
C LEU A 264 -19.54 11.28 17.68
N THR A 265 -18.93 10.57 18.64
CA THR A 265 -18.29 9.26 18.44
C THR A 265 -19.07 8.18 19.19
N ASP A 266 -19.04 6.95 18.68
CA ASP A 266 -19.59 5.80 19.40
C ASP A 266 -18.48 5.10 20.20
N VAL A 267 -18.60 5.11 21.53
CA VAL A 267 -17.61 4.53 22.45
C VAL A 267 -17.73 2.99 22.52
N HIS A 268 -18.83 2.40 22.03
CA HIS A 268 -19.05 0.96 22.00
C HIS A 268 -18.52 0.28 20.74
N LEU A 269 -18.30 1.04 19.66
CA LEU A 269 -17.70 0.53 18.43
C LEU A 269 -16.17 0.52 18.53
N PRO A 270 -15.49 -0.47 17.89
CA PRO A 270 -14.03 -0.50 17.82
C PRO A 270 -13.51 0.79 17.18
N ASP A 271 -12.37 1.26 17.69
CA ASP A 271 -11.70 2.50 17.28
C ASP A 271 -12.40 3.82 17.65
N MET A 272 -13.60 3.81 18.24
CA MET A 272 -14.39 5.03 18.55
C MET A 272 -14.64 5.94 17.32
N PRO A 273 -15.38 5.47 16.31
CA PRO A 273 -15.61 6.18 15.06
C PRO A 273 -16.61 7.33 15.23
N ILE A 274 -16.44 8.39 14.44
CA ILE A 274 -17.39 9.51 14.37
C ILE A 274 -18.69 9.05 13.68
N ILE A 275 -19.81 9.09 14.40
CA ILE A 275 -21.16 8.77 13.91
C ILE A 275 -21.94 10.02 13.47
N TYR A 276 -21.52 11.22 13.87
CA TYR A 276 -22.11 12.49 13.42
C TYR A 276 -21.09 13.62 13.44
N ALA A 277 -21.17 14.52 12.45
CA ALA A 277 -20.37 15.74 12.37
C ALA A 277 -21.27 16.93 11.99
N SER A 278 -21.18 18.02 12.76
CA SER A 278 -21.99 19.23 12.53
C SER A 278 -21.53 19.98 11.27
N ASP A 279 -22.43 20.71 10.61
CA ASP A 279 -22.04 21.52 9.43
C ASP A 279 -21.02 22.62 9.77
N ALA A 280 -20.94 23.04 11.04
CA ALA A 280 -19.90 23.94 11.51
C ALA A 280 -18.54 23.24 11.57
N PHE A 281 -18.46 21.99 12.06
CA PHE A 281 -17.24 21.19 12.04
C PHE A 281 -16.72 20.94 10.62
N LEU A 282 -17.60 20.59 9.68
CA LEU A 282 -17.22 20.35 8.28
C LEU A 282 -16.68 21.63 7.61
N LYS A 283 -17.28 22.79 7.89
CA LYS A 283 -16.79 24.09 7.41
C LYS A 283 -15.49 24.53 8.06
N LEU A 284 -15.30 24.24 9.35
CA LEU A 284 -14.11 24.60 10.13
C LEU A 284 -12.88 23.80 9.71
N THR A 285 -13.07 22.51 9.41
CA THR A 285 -11.96 21.58 9.10
C THR A 285 -11.76 21.34 7.60
N GLY A 286 -12.70 21.75 6.76
CA GLY A 286 -12.65 21.58 5.29
C GLY A 286 -12.98 20.17 4.79
N TYR A 287 -13.06 19.16 5.67
CA TYR A 287 -13.43 17.80 5.30
C TYR A 287 -14.92 17.68 4.99
N SER A 288 -15.26 16.88 3.99
CA SER A 288 -16.64 16.56 3.66
C SER A 288 -17.20 15.46 4.58
N ARG A 289 -18.52 15.39 4.71
CA ARG A 289 -19.21 14.46 5.63
C ARG A 289 -18.80 12.99 5.43
N HIS A 290 -18.52 12.56 4.20
CA HIS A 290 -18.15 11.17 3.92
C HIS A 290 -16.67 10.84 4.18
N GLU A 291 -15.81 11.84 4.34
CA GLU A 291 -14.41 11.67 4.75
C GLU A 291 -14.26 11.64 6.29
N VAL A 292 -15.27 12.14 7.03
CA VAL A 292 -15.26 12.23 8.50
C VAL A 292 -15.98 11.04 9.15
N LEU A 293 -17.16 10.68 8.65
CA LEU A 293 -17.97 9.62 9.26
C LEU A 293 -17.26 8.26 9.19
N GLY A 294 -17.30 7.51 10.30
CA GLY A 294 -16.64 6.22 10.45
C GLY A 294 -15.14 6.30 10.78
N ARG A 295 -14.50 7.48 10.81
CA ARG A 295 -13.10 7.63 11.27
C ARG A 295 -13.04 8.05 12.73
N ASN A 296 -12.00 7.61 13.46
CA ASN A 296 -11.67 8.20 14.76
C ASN A 296 -11.11 9.62 14.60
N CYS A 297 -11.43 10.52 15.54
CA CYS A 297 -11.01 11.93 15.53
C CYS A 297 -9.50 12.17 15.33
N ARG A 298 -8.63 11.19 15.62
CA ARG A 298 -7.17 11.29 15.45
C ARG A 298 -6.72 11.61 14.02
N PHE A 299 -7.56 11.49 12.99
CA PHE A 299 -7.20 11.91 11.64
C PHE A 299 -6.98 13.43 11.53
N LEU A 300 -7.43 14.20 12.52
CA LEU A 300 -7.16 15.64 12.67
C LEU A 300 -5.79 15.95 13.29
N ASN A 301 -5.06 14.94 13.78
CA ASN A 301 -3.79 15.14 14.47
C ASN A 301 -2.67 15.44 13.45
N GLY A 302 -2.24 16.70 13.38
CA GLY A 302 -1.01 17.12 12.69
C GLY A 302 0.25 16.93 13.53
N MET A 303 1.41 17.29 12.97
CA MET A 303 2.71 17.20 13.65
C MET A 303 2.78 18.06 14.92
N ASP A 304 2.06 19.19 14.94
CA ASP A 304 1.98 20.14 16.07
C ASP A 304 0.86 19.81 17.08
N THR A 305 0.42 18.55 17.14
CA THR A 305 -0.60 18.10 18.11
C THR A 305 0.06 17.67 19.41
N ASP A 306 -0.28 18.34 20.52
CA ASP A 306 0.31 18.04 21.82
C ASP A 306 0.01 16.61 22.30
N SER A 307 1.08 15.88 22.59
CA SER A 307 1.04 14.54 23.16
C SER A 307 0.47 14.47 24.59
N SER A 308 0.57 15.53 25.39
CA SER A 308 -0.01 15.58 26.75
C SER A 308 -1.54 15.66 26.67
N ALA A 309 -2.08 16.61 25.90
CA ALA A 309 -3.51 16.71 25.64
C ALA A 309 -4.09 15.39 25.07
N LEU A 310 -3.39 14.73 24.14
CA LEU A 310 -3.79 13.41 23.62
C LEU A 310 -3.73 12.28 24.67
N PHE A 311 -2.90 12.40 25.71
CA PHE A 311 -2.89 11.48 26.85
C PHE A 311 -4.03 11.78 27.82
N GLN A 312 -4.25 13.05 28.18
CA GLN A 312 -5.34 13.51 29.03
C GLN A 312 -6.71 13.12 28.46
N ILE A 313 -6.94 13.32 27.16
CA ILE A 313 -8.18 12.90 26.48
C ILE A 313 -8.39 11.37 26.60
N LYS A 314 -7.33 10.55 26.50
CA LYS A 314 -7.43 9.09 26.68
C LYS A 314 -7.71 8.68 28.12
N GLU A 315 -7.06 9.31 29.09
CA GLU A 315 -7.33 9.12 30.53
C GLU A 315 -8.80 9.43 30.84
N CYS A 316 -9.30 10.60 30.44
CA CYS A 316 -10.69 11.00 30.68
C CYS A 316 -11.71 10.10 29.99
N ILE A 317 -11.46 9.65 28.75
CA ILE A 317 -12.32 8.65 28.08
C ILE A 317 -12.36 7.33 28.87
N ARG A 318 -11.20 6.84 29.34
CA ARG A 318 -11.10 5.60 30.13
C ARG A 318 -11.83 5.72 31.47
N ASN A 319 -11.69 6.86 32.14
CA ASN A 319 -12.30 7.14 33.45
C ASN A 319 -13.78 7.57 33.35
N ARG A 320 -14.26 7.92 32.15
CA ARG A 320 -15.58 8.52 31.84
C ARG A 320 -15.80 9.91 32.44
N GLU A 321 -14.73 10.71 32.49
CA GLU A 321 -14.72 12.05 33.06
C GLU A 321 -14.79 13.13 31.96
N PRO A 322 -15.44 14.29 32.20
CA PRO A 322 -15.44 15.39 31.25
C PRO A 322 -14.05 16.04 31.18
N CYS A 323 -13.54 16.24 29.98
CA CYS A 323 -12.23 16.82 29.69
C CYS A 323 -12.40 18.17 28.97
N THR A 324 -11.63 19.19 29.37
CA THR A 324 -11.67 20.54 28.77
C THR A 324 -10.25 21.03 28.49
N GLU A 325 -9.53 20.34 27.61
CA GLU A 325 -8.25 20.85 27.12
C GLU A 325 -8.47 22.04 26.18
N GLY A 326 -7.73 23.13 26.44
CA GLY A 326 -7.70 24.27 25.54
C GLY A 326 -6.89 23.94 24.28
N TRP A 327 -7.56 23.74 23.15
CA TRP A 327 -6.95 23.47 21.84
C TRP A 327 -6.18 24.69 21.30
N LYS A 328 -5.03 25.00 21.91
CA LYS A 328 -4.07 26.00 21.44
C LYS A 328 -3.24 25.48 20.25
N SER A 329 -3.90 25.12 19.15
CA SER A 329 -3.22 24.86 17.88
C SER A 329 -4.13 25.05 16.65
N VAL A 330 -3.49 25.34 15.52
CA VAL A 330 -4.02 25.39 14.14
C VAL A 330 -5.05 26.48 13.78
N LEU A 331 -6.11 26.72 14.55
CA LEU A 331 -7.28 27.45 14.02
C LEU A 331 -7.30 28.99 14.18
N GLU A 332 -6.55 29.58 15.12
CA GLU A 332 -6.51 31.03 15.31
C GLU A 332 -5.34 31.74 14.58
N SER A 333 -4.49 31.00 13.86
CA SER A 333 -3.19 31.51 13.41
C SER A 333 -2.75 31.17 11.98
N THR A 334 -3.65 30.87 11.05
CA THR A 334 -3.44 31.09 9.59
C THR A 334 -4.75 30.94 8.79
N PRO A 335 -5.00 31.76 7.76
CA PRO A 335 -5.89 31.36 6.67
C PRO A 335 -5.20 30.30 5.79
N HIS A 336 -6.00 29.43 5.17
CA HIS A 336 -5.57 28.33 4.29
C HIS A 336 -4.83 27.16 4.98
N ILE A 337 -5.62 26.17 5.44
CA ILE A 337 -5.14 24.78 5.48
C ILE A 337 -5.02 24.30 4.02
N THR A 338 -3.87 24.53 3.40
CA THR A 338 -3.55 23.92 2.10
C THR A 338 -3.27 22.44 2.27
N ARG A 339 -3.82 21.62 1.37
CA ARG A 339 -3.49 20.20 1.27
C ARG A 339 -1.99 20.03 1.01
N SER A 340 -1.37 19.12 1.77
CA SER A 340 -0.07 18.50 1.49
C SER A 340 -0.29 17.06 1.03
#